data_AF-A0A4U7CF53-F1
#
_entry.id   AF-A0A4U7CF53-F1
#
_cell.length_a   1.000
_cell.length_b   1.000
_cell.length_c   1.000
_cell.angle_alpha   90.00
_cell.angle_beta   90.00
_cell.angle_gamma   90.00
#
_symmetry.space_group_name_H-M   'P 1'
#
loop_
_entity.id
_entity.type
_entity.pdbx_description
1 polymer ?
#
loop_
_entity_poly.entity_id
_entity_poly.type
_entity_poly.pdbx_seq_one_letter_code
_entity_poly.pdbx_strand_id
1 'polypeptide(L)'
;MTNSSTPEHRHAHPDADYSVPVKYGRSRVNVEIGITDGSVDWFLVQLEENIGEQYGERDWRQVARFDHHPDSAWGHDVESERLHLDLYRGGKKVDVQRGFPAVTAENAPAYCERFLTERADDLLERYGPQNG
;
A
#
# COMPACT_ATOMS: atom_id res chain seq x y z
N MET A 1 -2.97 12.31 39.37
CA MET A 1 -2.08 11.75 38.33
C MET A 1 -2.98 11.06 37.32
N THR A 2 -3.32 11.76 36.24
CA THR A 2 -4.06 11.20 35.11
C THR A 2 -3.59 11.99 33.89
N ASN A 3 -2.49 11.56 33.27
CA ASN A 3 -2.21 11.96 31.90
C ASN A 3 -2.96 10.98 31.01
N SER A 4 -4.19 11.36 30.67
CA SER A 4 -4.91 10.81 29.54
C SER A 4 -4.17 11.29 28.29
N SER A 5 -3.33 10.43 27.71
CA SER A 5 -2.77 10.68 26.39
C SER A 5 -3.93 10.68 25.39
N THR A 6 -4.22 11.86 24.86
CA THR A 6 -5.21 12.10 23.80
C THR A 6 -4.84 11.28 22.55
N PRO A 7 -5.78 10.62 21.85
CA PRO A 7 -5.46 9.71 20.74
C PRO A 7 -5.16 10.43 19.40
N GLU A 8 -4.85 11.72 19.41
CA GLU A 8 -4.75 12.55 18.19
C GLU A 8 -3.35 12.58 17.55
N HIS A 9 -2.43 11.70 17.96
CA HIS A 9 -1.06 11.66 17.43
C HIS A 9 -0.57 10.23 17.11
N ARG A 10 -1.43 9.38 16.54
CA ARG A 10 -0.94 8.17 15.86
C ARG A 10 -0.31 8.56 14.52
N HIS A 11 1.00 8.81 14.59
CA HIS A 11 2.02 8.78 13.52
C HIS A 11 1.72 9.57 12.23
N ALA A 12 2.19 10.83 12.17
CA ALA A 12 2.27 11.61 10.93
C ALA A 12 3.25 11.02 9.90
N HIS A 13 4.09 10.07 10.32
CA HIS A 13 5.09 9.40 9.51
C HIS A 13 5.13 7.91 9.88
N PRO A 14 5.32 7.00 8.90
CA PRO A 14 5.46 5.57 9.16
C PRO A 14 6.71 5.26 10.01
N ASP A 15 6.63 4.19 10.81
CA ASP A 15 7.76 3.64 11.56
C ASP A 15 8.70 2.82 10.67
N ALA A 16 8.16 2.25 9.57
CA ALA A 16 8.94 1.66 8.49
C ALA A 16 8.45 2.18 7.13
N ASP A 17 9.38 2.70 6.33
CA ASP A 17 9.16 3.18 4.95
C ASP A 17 10.30 2.68 4.07
N TYR A 18 9.96 1.88 3.07
CA TYR A 18 10.91 1.43 2.06
C TYR A 18 10.22 1.11 0.74
N SER A 19 11.04 0.96 -0.31
CA SER A 19 10.54 0.48 -1.59
C SER A 19 11.40 -0.64 -2.17
N VAL A 20 10.72 -1.59 -2.81
CA VAL A 20 11.33 -2.74 -3.49
C VAL A 20 11.20 -2.51 -5.00
N PRO A 21 12.30 -2.38 -5.75
CA PRO A 21 12.24 -2.21 -7.19
C PRO A 21 11.73 -3.50 -7.85
N VAL A 22 10.70 -3.39 -8.69
CA VAL A 22 10.24 -4.47 -9.57
C VAL A 22 10.98 -4.39 -10.90
N LYS A 23 10.94 -3.21 -11.55
CA LYS A 23 11.78 -2.87 -12.69
C LYS A 23 12.50 -1.56 -12.37
N TYR A 24 13.82 -1.62 -12.28
CA TYR A 24 14.63 -0.48 -11.83
C TYR A 24 14.30 0.81 -12.60
N GLY A 25 13.91 1.86 -11.87
CA GLY A 25 13.54 3.17 -12.43
C GLY A 25 12.18 3.22 -13.15
N ARG A 26 11.44 2.11 -13.25
CA ARG A 26 10.13 2.02 -13.92
C ARG A 26 9.01 1.61 -12.99
N SER A 27 9.19 0.60 -12.14
CA SER A 27 8.14 0.16 -11.23
C SER A 27 8.72 -0.31 -9.89
N ARG A 28 7.95 -0.11 -8.82
CA ARG A 28 8.33 -0.46 -7.45
C ARG A 28 7.12 -0.83 -6.62
N VAL A 29 7.35 -1.57 -5.56
CA VAL A 29 6.40 -1.70 -4.44
C VAL A 29 6.85 -0.75 -3.34
N ASN A 30 6.01 0.19 -2.94
CA ASN A 30 6.21 1.08 -1.79
C ASN A 30 5.50 0.47 -0.57
N VAL A 31 6.20 0.44 0.57
CA VAL A 31 5.71 -0.14 1.82
C VAL A 31 5.85 0.88 2.93
N GLU A 32 4.73 1.20 3.58
CA GLU A 32 4.65 2.07 4.76
C GLU A 32 3.92 1.34 5.88
N ILE A 33 4.47 1.34 7.09
CA ILE A 33 3.91 0.65 8.26
C ILE A 33 3.99 1.55 9.48
N GLY A 34 2.87 1.70 10.19
CA GLY A 34 2.80 2.32 11.51
C GLY A 34 2.63 1.28 12.61
N ILE A 35 3.38 1.43 13.69
CA ILE A 35 3.46 0.48 14.80
C ILE A 35 3.20 1.22 16.12
N THR A 36 2.18 0.78 16.87
CA THR A 36 1.97 1.19 18.26
C THR A 36 2.10 -0.03 19.16
N ASP A 37 2.79 0.14 20.29
CA ASP A 37 2.95 -0.91 21.31
C ASP A 37 3.44 -2.27 20.76
N GLY A 38 4.25 -2.23 19.69
CA GLY A 38 4.81 -3.41 19.04
C GLY A 38 3.86 -4.16 18.09
N SER A 39 2.67 -3.61 17.83
CA SER A 39 1.67 -4.17 16.90
C SER A 39 1.49 -3.25 15.69
N VAL A 40 1.14 -3.82 14.54
CA VAL A 40 0.87 -3.04 13.33
C VAL A 40 -0.50 -2.37 13.47
N ASP A 41 -0.51 -1.04 13.55
CA ASP A 41 -1.74 -0.25 13.65
C ASP A 41 -2.31 0.11 12.28
N TRP A 42 -1.43 0.38 11.32
CA TRP A 42 -1.80 0.67 9.95
C TRP A 42 -0.66 0.29 9.00
N PHE A 43 -1.01 0.01 7.75
CA PHE A 43 -0.03 -0.15 6.69
C PHE A 43 -0.59 0.27 5.33
N LEU A 44 0.32 0.58 4.42
CA LEU A 44 0.05 0.77 3.00
C LEU A 44 1.12 0.01 2.21
N VAL A 45 0.67 -0.87 1.31
CA VAL A 45 1.54 -1.57 0.37
C VAL A 45 1.04 -1.32 -1.04
N GLN A 46 1.85 -0.65 -1.85
CA GLN A 46 1.41 -0.07 -3.12
C GLN A 46 2.37 -0.38 -4.27
N LEU A 47 1.82 -0.92 -5.36
CA LEU A 47 2.51 -1.03 -6.63
C LEU A 47 2.42 0.31 -7.36
N GLU A 48 3.57 0.81 -7.80
CA GLU A 48 3.71 2.09 -8.48
C GLU A 48 4.46 1.93 -9.80
N GLU A 49 4.09 2.75 -10.77
CA GLU A 49 4.78 2.91 -12.05
C GLU A 49 5.24 4.36 -12.24
N ASN A 50 6.50 4.54 -12.59
CA ASN A 50 7.08 5.83 -12.93
C ASN A 50 6.72 6.19 -14.37
N ILE A 51 5.97 7.27 -14.55
CA ILE A 51 5.68 7.86 -15.86
C ILE A 51 6.58 9.07 -16.19
N GLY A 52 7.47 9.43 -15.28
CA GLY A 52 8.49 10.45 -15.48
C GLY A 52 9.71 9.88 -16.21
N GLU A 53 10.85 10.58 -16.10
CA GLU A 53 12.08 10.11 -16.70
C GLU A 53 12.64 8.90 -15.94
N GLN A 54 13.30 7.97 -16.62
CA GLN A 54 13.93 6.79 -16.00
C GLN A 54 15.21 7.14 -15.22
N TYR A 55 15.87 8.26 -15.54
CA TYR A 55 17.09 8.72 -14.86
C TYR A 55 17.03 10.19 -14.40
N GLY A 56 15.84 10.81 -14.45
CA GLY A 56 15.58 12.19 -14.02
C GLY A 56 14.45 12.29 -12.99
N GLU A 57 13.61 13.31 -13.13
CA GLU A 57 12.44 13.51 -12.27
C GLU A 57 11.47 12.33 -12.37
N ARG A 58 11.10 11.79 -11.21
CA ARG A 58 10.19 10.65 -11.10
C ARG A 58 8.78 11.14 -10.89
N ASP A 59 7.83 10.50 -11.58
CA ASP A 59 6.41 10.71 -11.39
C ASP A 59 5.75 9.35 -11.14
N TRP A 60 5.83 8.91 -9.88
CA TRP A 60 5.29 7.62 -9.45
C TRP A 60 3.77 7.70 -9.38
N ARG A 61 3.11 6.81 -10.13
CA ARG A 61 1.65 6.70 -10.17
C ARG A 61 1.24 5.38 -9.54
N GLN A 62 0.22 5.47 -8.68
CA GLN A 62 -0.42 4.33 -8.06
C GLN A 62 -1.09 3.44 -9.12
N VAL A 63 -0.83 2.14 -9.04
CA VAL A 63 -1.44 1.11 -9.91
C VAL A 63 -2.31 0.18 -9.10
N ALA A 64 -1.81 -0.30 -7.96
CA ALA A 64 -2.55 -1.20 -7.08
C ALA A 64 -2.16 -0.98 -5.60
N ARG A 65 -3.10 -1.11 -4.66
CA ARG A 65 -2.85 -0.88 -3.23
C ARG A 65 -3.59 -1.87 -2.35
N PHE A 66 -2.88 -2.38 -1.34
CA PHE A 66 -3.47 -2.89 -0.11
C PHE A 66 -3.26 -1.86 0.99
N ASP A 67 -4.27 -1.65 1.83
CA ASP A 67 -4.14 -0.82 3.02
C ASP A 67 -4.92 -1.39 4.21
N HIS A 68 -4.43 -1.05 5.40
CA HIS A 68 -5.07 -1.29 6.68
C HIS A 68 -4.98 0.00 7.48
N HIS A 69 -6.11 0.54 7.91
CA HIS A 69 -6.14 1.74 8.74
C HIS A 69 -7.47 1.82 9.53
N PRO A 70 -7.71 0.95 10.52
CA PRO A 70 -9.01 0.80 11.17
C PRO A 70 -9.47 2.08 11.89
N ASP A 71 -8.54 2.91 12.35
CA ASP A 71 -8.84 4.16 13.05
C ASP A 71 -9.13 5.35 12.11
N SER A 72 -9.02 5.17 10.80
CA SER A 72 -9.37 6.21 9.82
C SER A 72 -10.87 6.15 9.51
N ALA A 73 -11.52 7.31 9.38
CA ALA A 73 -12.96 7.41 9.09
C ALA A 73 -13.40 6.65 7.82
N TRP A 74 -12.45 6.35 6.92
CA TRP A 74 -12.65 5.58 5.69
C TRP A 74 -11.64 4.45 5.53
N GLY A 75 -10.94 4.07 6.59
CA GLY A 75 -9.90 3.05 6.51
C GLY A 75 -10.42 1.64 6.68
N HIS A 76 -9.53 0.68 6.41
CA HIS A 76 -9.88 -0.73 6.30
C HIS A 76 -9.34 -1.55 7.45
N ASP A 77 -10.17 -2.42 8.01
CA ASP A 77 -9.74 -3.41 9.00
C ASP A 77 -9.57 -4.77 8.32
N VAL A 78 -8.33 -5.19 8.11
CA VAL A 78 -8.03 -6.42 7.38
C VAL A 78 -8.39 -7.69 8.17
N GLU A 79 -8.50 -7.60 9.49
CA GLU A 79 -8.84 -8.74 10.33
C GLU A 79 -10.34 -9.05 10.28
N SER A 80 -11.19 -8.01 10.16
CA SER A 80 -12.63 -8.17 10.03
C SER A 80 -13.11 -8.21 8.57
N GLU A 81 -12.52 -7.41 7.68
CA GLU A 81 -12.98 -7.25 6.29
C GLU A 81 -12.24 -8.14 5.28
N ARG A 82 -11.13 -8.78 5.71
CA ARG A 82 -10.12 -9.41 4.85
C ARG A 82 -9.41 -8.39 3.94
N LEU A 83 -8.26 -8.80 3.42
CA LEU A 83 -7.57 -8.02 2.38
C LEU A 83 -8.46 -7.82 1.16
N HIS A 84 -8.33 -6.64 0.56
CA HIS A 84 -8.78 -6.35 -0.80
C HIS A 84 -7.72 -5.51 -1.51
N LEU A 85 -7.63 -5.67 -2.83
CA LEU A 85 -6.69 -4.93 -3.66
C LEU A 85 -7.44 -3.86 -4.41
N ASP A 86 -7.16 -2.60 -4.07
CA ASP A 86 -7.65 -1.46 -4.81
C ASP A 86 -6.82 -1.24 -6.06
N LEU A 87 -7.49 -1.04 -7.19
CA LEU A 87 -6.86 -0.88 -8.51
C LEU A 87 -7.11 0.52 -9.05
N TYR A 88 -6.07 1.12 -9.62
CA TYR A 88 -6.07 2.52 -10.00
C TYR A 88 -5.68 2.71 -11.46
N ARG A 89 -6.21 3.76 -12.06
CA ARG A 89 -5.76 4.28 -13.35
C ARG A 89 -5.87 5.80 -13.36
N GLY A 90 -4.78 6.50 -13.68
CA GLY A 90 -4.76 7.97 -13.72
C GLY A 90 -5.14 8.61 -12.38
N GLY A 91 -4.72 8.01 -11.25
CA GLY A 91 -5.01 8.48 -9.89
C GLY A 91 -6.45 8.24 -9.42
N LYS A 92 -7.28 7.54 -10.19
CA LYS A 92 -8.64 7.18 -9.79
C LYS A 92 -8.74 5.68 -9.57
N LYS A 93 -9.41 5.28 -8.49
CA LYS A 93 -9.78 3.89 -8.22
C LYS A 93 -10.77 3.44 -9.30
N VAL A 94 -10.45 2.35 -10.00
CA VAL A 94 -11.26 1.81 -11.12
C VAL A 94 -11.88 0.45 -10.80
N ASP A 95 -11.29 -0.32 -9.89
CA ASP A 95 -11.78 -1.65 -9.51
C ASP A 95 -11.28 -2.05 -8.10
N VAL A 96 -11.86 -3.12 -7.55
CA VAL A 96 -11.47 -3.73 -6.27
C VAL A 96 -11.47 -5.25 -6.42
N GLN A 97 -10.32 -5.89 -6.23
CA GLN A 97 -10.27 -7.35 -6.11
C GLN A 97 -10.47 -7.77 -4.66
N ARG A 98 -11.24 -8.83 -4.45
CA ARG A 98 -11.54 -9.44 -3.13
C ARG A 98 -11.29 -10.94 -3.20
N GLY A 99 -11.48 -11.64 -2.07
CA GLY A 99 -11.30 -13.09 -1.98
C GLY A 99 -9.89 -13.54 -1.60
N PHE A 100 -9.12 -12.63 -1.01
CA PHE A 100 -7.80 -12.93 -0.45
C PHE A 100 -7.91 -13.81 0.81
N PRO A 101 -6.86 -14.60 1.14
CA PRO A 101 -6.83 -15.39 2.35
C PRO A 101 -6.92 -14.53 3.62
N ALA A 102 -7.31 -15.14 4.74
CA ALA A 102 -7.15 -14.50 6.04
C ALA A 102 -5.66 -14.33 6.34
N VAL A 103 -5.28 -13.12 6.74
CA VAL A 103 -3.97 -12.78 7.28
C VAL A 103 -4.20 -11.84 8.47
N THR A 104 -3.31 -11.87 9.45
CA THR A 104 -3.31 -10.90 10.55
C THR A 104 -2.70 -9.58 10.09
N ALA A 105 -2.95 -8.49 10.81
CA ALA A 105 -2.36 -7.19 10.50
C ALA A 105 -0.82 -7.23 10.47
N GLU A 106 -0.18 -8.05 11.32
CA GLU A 106 1.27 -8.18 11.39
C GLU A 106 1.87 -8.91 10.19
N ASN A 107 1.14 -9.89 9.64
CA ASN A 107 1.61 -10.68 8.50
C ASN A 107 1.20 -10.09 7.15
N ALA A 108 0.21 -9.19 7.14
CA ALA A 108 -0.35 -8.62 5.94
C ALA A 108 0.67 -7.83 5.10
N PRO A 109 1.54 -6.95 5.64
CA PRO A 109 2.51 -6.22 4.83
C PRO A 109 3.40 -7.13 3.98
N ALA A 110 3.97 -8.17 4.58
CA ALA A 110 4.83 -9.13 3.89
C ALA A 110 4.05 -9.96 2.84
N TYR A 111 2.81 -10.35 3.14
CA TYR A 111 1.95 -11.03 2.17
C TYR A 111 1.66 -10.13 0.96
N CYS A 112 1.27 -8.88 1.20
CA CYS A 112 0.92 -7.88 0.19
C CYS A 112 2.13 -7.54 -0.69
N GLU A 113 3.31 -7.32 -0.10
CA GLU A 113 4.54 -7.04 -0.84
C GLU A 113 4.87 -8.16 -1.82
N ARG A 114 4.86 -9.42 -1.33
CA ARG A 114 5.09 -10.59 -2.16
C ARG A 114 4.06 -10.71 -3.27
N PHE A 115 2.77 -10.56 -2.95
CA PHE A 115 1.69 -10.65 -3.93
C PHE A 115 1.86 -9.62 -5.05
N LEU A 116 2.10 -8.36 -4.69
CA LEU A 116 2.28 -7.27 -5.66
C LEU A 116 3.53 -7.48 -6.51
N THR A 117 4.63 -7.97 -5.92
CA THR A 117 5.86 -8.27 -6.65
C THR A 117 5.65 -9.40 -7.66
N GLU A 118 4.99 -10.49 -7.26
CA GLU A 118 4.72 -11.65 -8.13
C GLU A 118 3.71 -11.33 -9.25
N ARG A 119 2.76 -10.43 -9.00
CA ARG A 119 1.71 -10.03 -9.95
C ARG A 119 1.99 -8.73 -10.68
N ALA A 120 3.17 -8.13 -10.48
CA ALA A 120 3.45 -6.78 -10.96
C ALA A 120 3.28 -6.66 -12.47
N ASP A 121 3.81 -7.59 -13.26
CA ASP A 121 3.71 -7.54 -14.72
C ASP A 121 2.25 -7.52 -15.21
N ASP A 122 1.40 -8.43 -14.69
CA ASP A 122 -0.04 -8.46 -15.02
C ASP A 122 -0.76 -7.16 -14.64
N LEU A 123 -0.46 -6.64 -13.44
CA LEU A 123 -1.14 -5.47 -12.90
C LEU A 123 -0.73 -4.20 -13.65
N LEU A 124 0.56 -4.06 -13.97
CA LEU A 124 1.09 -2.94 -14.76
C LEU A 124 0.55 -2.98 -16.19
N GLU A 125 0.50 -4.15 -16.83
CA GLU A 125 -0.07 -4.27 -18.19
C GLU A 125 -1.55 -3.86 -18.22
N ARG A 126 -2.33 -4.26 -17.22
CA ARG A 126 -3.78 -4.02 -17.20
C ARG A 126 -4.15 -2.64 -16.67
N TYR A 127 -3.49 -2.15 -15.64
CA TYR A 127 -3.89 -0.97 -14.88
C TYR A 127 -2.85 0.15 -14.89
N GLY A 128 -1.62 -0.17 -15.30
CA GLY A 128 -0.57 0.82 -15.46
C GLY A 128 -1.00 1.98 -16.36
N PRO A 129 -0.37 3.16 -16.22
CA PRO A 129 -0.65 4.30 -17.06
C PRO A 129 -0.43 3.91 -18.52
N GLN A 130 -1.47 4.05 -19.35
CA GLN A 130 -1.34 3.81 -20.77
C GLN A 130 -0.37 4.86 -21.33
N ASN A 131 0.77 4.42 -21.85
CA ASN A 131 1.61 5.26 -22.70
C ASN A 131 0.76 5.61 -23.94
N GLY A 132 0.38 6.88 -24.06
CA GLY A 132 -0.22 7.41 -25.28
C GLY A 132 0.77 7.41 -26.44
#